data_AF-M7XPN9-F1
#
_entry.id   AF-M7XPN9-F1
#
_cell.length_a   1.000
_cell.length_b   1.000
_cell.length_c   1.000
_cell.angle_alpha   90.00
_cell.angle_beta   90.00
_cell.angle_gamma   90.00
#
_symmetry.space_group_name_H-M   'P 1'
#
loop_
_entity.id
_entity.type
_entity.pdbx_description
1 polymer ?
#
loop_
_entity_poly.entity_id
_entity_poly.type
_entity_poly.pdbx_seq_one_letter_code
_entity_poly.pdbx_strand_id
1 'polypeptide(L)'
;MLTRVPLDIVHLVIRHAVDRDAYDEDWPAYQRRLAQLCLVCCFFRDAVQPVLWKTLRVRTLEQFHKVAGRDGRNRHLLKHVEEFRGGPELMEERMHDAVIYLRHYLPSLQALSLNTFGMPEMGLGRFLRSENLRSLSLHNYDRLHPMPAGSILPSLETLSLARTNALLSTFCDILRPECTPRLRHLALTLVSADDTFRRLPPPPDLSRLRVVQVEGCSRAPSLYQLIKFEQGTLVSFAWSTTSRAIGRALDILGRKPDFLHLNKLPKYSAIRLAPPAYTELDDHVKYFLRNGILKQVKAVFLPSELVNTDPFNDSTWRGGFLSLLSACRDNKTPIILYNADRDVAGELSTALLRHIRRMDDTIYNQRGQAQTVKLVQEWEYYGAESAPLPTIPSSLQ
;
A
#
# COMPACT_ATOMS: atom_id res chain seq x y z
N MET A 1 -23.09 21.84 -30.15
CA MET A 1 -22.77 22.47 -28.84
C MET A 1 -21.75 21.59 -28.14
N LEU A 2 -20.51 22.05 -27.97
CA LEU A 2 -19.52 21.33 -27.15
C LEU A 2 -19.90 21.54 -25.68
N THR A 3 -20.41 20.49 -25.06
CA THR A 3 -20.73 20.42 -23.63
C THR A 3 -19.48 20.78 -22.80
N ARG A 4 -19.60 21.79 -21.94
CA ARG A 4 -18.54 22.17 -21.01
C ARG A 4 -18.33 21.00 -20.03
N VAL A 5 -17.17 20.35 -20.09
CA VAL A 5 -16.77 19.34 -19.11
C VAL A 5 -16.40 20.08 -17.81
N PRO A 6 -17.02 19.75 -16.65
CA PRO A 6 -16.66 20.38 -15.38
C PRO A 6 -15.18 20.16 -15.03
N LEU A 7 -14.55 21.17 -14.43
CA LEU A 7 -13.13 21.11 -14.03
C LEU A 7 -12.84 19.91 -13.11
N ASP A 8 -13.81 19.53 -12.28
CA ASP A 8 -13.74 18.40 -11.36
C ASP A 8 -13.59 17.08 -12.12
N ILE A 9 -14.26 16.94 -13.27
CA ILE A 9 -14.16 15.79 -14.16
C ILE A 9 -12.81 15.79 -14.89
N VAL A 10 -12.34 16.96 -15.33
CA VAL A 10 -10.99 17.10 -15.92
C VAL A 10 -9.92 16.69 -14.92
N HIS A 11 -10.00 17.19 -13.68
CA HIS A 11 -9.11 16.78 -12.60
C HIS A 11 -9.25 15.29 -12.28
N LEU A 12 -10.45 14.71 -12.37
CA LEU A 12 -10.66 13.28 -12.17
C LEU A 12 -10.02 12.45 -13.29
N VAL A 13 -10.09 12.89 -14.55
CA VAL A 13 -9.42 12.25 -15.70
C VAL A 13 -7.91 12.36 -15.58
N ILE A 14 -7.39 13.56 -15.29
CA ILE A 14 -5.95 13.77 -15.08
C ILE A 14 -5.48 12.92 -13.92
N ARG A 15 -6.21 12.93 -12.81
CA ARG A 15 -5.93 12.09 -11.65
C ARG A 15 -5.97 10.61 -12.02
N HIS A 16 -6.93 10.16 -12.81
CA HIS A 16 -7.01 8.77 -13.24
C HIS A 16 -5.87 8.39 -14.18
N ALA A 17 -5.45 9.30 -15.06
CA ALA A 17 -4.29 9.10 -15.93
C ALA A 17 -2.96 9.21 -15.18
N VAL A 18 -2.90 9.95 -14.08
CA VAL A 18 -1.78 9.93 -13.13
C VAL A 18 -1.83 8.66 -12.28
N ASP A 19 -3.02 8.16 -11.94
CA ASP A 19 -3.27 7.05 -11.01
C ASP A 19 -3.39 5.66 -11.69
N ARG A 20 -3.35 5.55 -13.04
CA ARG A 20 -3.38 4.27 -13.81
C ARG A 20 -2.03 3.54 -13.72
N ASP A 21 -1.49 3.50 -12.52
CA ASP A 21 -0.11 3.25 -12.16
C ASP A 21 0.25 1.77 -12.14
N ALA A 22 0.69 1.18 -13.24
CA ALA A 22 1.41 -0.09 -13.10
C ALA A 22 2.78 0.22 -12.46
N TYR A 23 3.11 -0.45 -11.36
CA TYR A 23 4.45 -0.43 -10.75
C TYR A 23 5.58 -0.67 -11.78
N ASP A 24 5.25 -1.37 -12.87
CA ASP A 24 6.16 -1.72 -13.97
C ASP A 24 6.24 -0.64 -15.08
N GLU A 25 5.54 0.50 -14.97
CA GLU A 25 5.57 1.57 -15.98
C GLU A 25 6.79 2.49 -15.79
N ASP A 26 7.75 2.41 -16.72
CA ASP A 26 8.92 3.30 -16.74
C ASP A 26 8.53 4.78 -17.00
N TRP A 27 9.36 5.71 -16.50
CA TRP A 27 9.16 7.17 -16.63
C TRP A 27 8.73 7.66 -18.02
N PRO A 28 9.34 7.21 -19.14
CA PRO A 28 8.99 7.72 -20.46
C PRO A 28 7.57 7.32 -20.88
N ALA A 29 7.09 6.14 -20.45
CA ALA A 29 5.74 5.69 -20.73
C ALA A 29 4.71 6.55 -19.96
N TYR A 30 4.98 6.79 -18.67
CA TYR A 30 4.20 7.70 -17.84
C TYR A 30 4.14 9.12 -18.42
N GLN A 31 5.30 9.69 -18.79
CA GLN A 31 5.34 11.02 -19.39
C GLN A 31 4.59 11.08 -20.72
N ARG A 32 4.75 10.07 -21.59
CA ARG A 32 4.05 10.03 -22.89
C ARG A 32 2.53 10.02 -22.70
N ARG A 33 2.04 9.23 -21.74
CA ARG A 33 0.61 9.16 -21.40
C ARG A 33 0.06 10.50 -20.93
N LEU A 34 0.75 11.18 -20.01
CA LEU A 34 0.30 12.48 -19.53
C LEU A 34 0.49 13.59 -20.57
N ALA A 35 1.56 13.56 -21.36
CA ALA A 35 1.80 14.52 -22.43
C ALA A 35 0.70 14.49 -23.49
N GLN A 36 0.10 13.33 -23.77
CA GLN A 36 -1.07 13.23 -24.65
C GLN A 36 -2.26 14.04 -24.14
N LEU A 37 -2.45 14.13 -22.82
CA LEU A 37 -3.51 14.96 -22.24
C LEU A 37 -3.26 16.45 -22.49
N CYS A 38 -2.00 16.89 -22.49
CA CYS A 38 -1.65 18.27 -22.83
C CYS A 38 -2.01 18.67 -24.27
N LEU A 39 -2.23 17.71 -25.17
CA LEU A 39 -2.58 17.95 -26.56
C LEU A 39 -4.09 18.13 -26.78
N VAL A 40 -4.93 17.87 -25.77
CA VAL A 40 -6.40 17.93 -25.90
C VAL A 40 -6.88 19.38 -26.04
N CYS A 41 -6.48 20.27 -25.12
CA CYS A 41 -6.76 21.71 -25.19
C CYS A 41 -5.87 22.50 -24.21
N CYS A 42 -5.92 23.83 -24.27
CA CYS A 42 -5.16 24.71 -23.36
C CYS A 42 -5.48 24.43 -21.88
N PHE A 43 -6.74 24.21 -21.50
CA PHE A 43 -7.11 23.93 -20.11
C PHE A 43 -6.50 22.61 -19.59
N PHE A 44 -6.50 21.56 -20.41
CA PHE A 44 -5.84 20.30 -20.04
C PHE A 44 -4.33 20.49 -19.92
N ARG A 45 -3.71 21.21 -20.86
CA ARG A 45 -2.27 21.53 -20.77
C ARG A 45 -1.94 22.27 -19.48
N ASP A 46 -2.69 23.32 -19.16
CA ASP A 46 -2.42 24.18 -17.99
C ASP A 46 -2.67 23.42 -16.67
N ALA A 47 -3.59 22.44 -16.66
CA ALA A 47 -3.83 21.57 -15.51
C ALA A 47 -2.82 20.40 -15.39
N VAL A 48 -2.34 19.84 -16.50
CA VAL A 48 -1.43 18.67 -16.52
C VAL A 48 0.03 19.09 -16.37
N GLN A 49 0.44 20.21 -16.97
CA GLN A 49 1.82 20.66 -16.98
C GLN A 49 2.45 20.80 -15.57
N PRO A 50 1.74 21.33 -14.55
CA PRO A 50 2.26 21.38 -13.18
C PRO A 50 2.45 19.99 -12.56
N VAL A 51 1.68 18.99 -12.99
CA VAL A 51 1.70 17.63 -12.43
C VAL A 51 2.76 16.75 -13.09
N LEU A 52 3.10 17.02 -14.36
CA LEU A 52 4.10 16.28 -15.14
C LEU A 52 5.46 16.14 -14.45
N TRP A 53 5.82 17.10 -13.60
CA TRP A 53 7.13 17.17 -12.94
C TRP A 53 7.05 17.09 -11.41
N LYS A 54 5.86 16.97 -10.84
CA LYS A 54 5.68 16.81 -9.39
C LYS A 54 6.10 15.43 -8.90
N THR A 55 5.87 14.39 -9.70
CA THR A 55 6.25 13.02 -9.37
C THR A 55 7.30 12.55 -10.37
N LEU A 56 8.48 12.16 -9.88
CA LEU A 56 9.51 11.52 -10.70
C LEU A 56 9.57 10.04 -10.35
N ARG A 57 9.62 9.20 -11.38
CA ARG A 57 9.73 7.74 -11.21
C ARG A 57 10.91 7.25 -12.02
N VAL A 58 11.70 6.36 -11.46
CA VAL A 58 12.82 5.75 -12.16
C VAL A 58 13.04 4.37 -11.58
N ARG A 59 13.34 3.40 -12.44
CA ARG A 59 13.58 2.04 -12.01
C ARG A 59 14.98 1.86 -11.42
N THR A 60 15.97 2.57 -11.93
CA THR A 60 17.38 2.43 -11.52
C THR A 60 18.03 3.78 -11.31
N LEU A 61 19.11 3.82 -10.52
CA LEU A 61 19.91 5.03 -10.32
C LEU A 61 20.54 5.53 -11.63
N GLU A 62 20.86 4.63 -12.56
CA GLU A 62 21.33 5.01 -13.90
C GLU A 62 20.26 5.80 -14.67
N GLN A 63 19.00 5.37 -14.63
CA GLN A 63 17.89 6.12 -15.22
C GLN A 63 17.74 7.49 -14.55
N PHE A 64 17.89 7.56 -13.22
CA PHE A 64 17.91 8.84 -12.52
C PHE A 64 19.02 9.76 -13.03
N HIS A 65 20.24 9.25 -13.20
CA HIS A 65 21.35 10.02 -13.74
C HIS A 65 21.12 10.48 -15.18
N LYS A 66 20.43 9.71 -16.03
CA LYS A 66 20.03 10.17 -17.37
C LYS A 66 19.08 11.37 -17.33
N VAL A 67 18.26 11.49 -16.28
CA VAL A 67 17.36 12.63 -16.08
C VAL A 67 18.07 13.81 -15.39
N ALA A 68 18.92 13.54 -14.39
CA ALA A 68 19.51 14.53 -13.48
C ALA A 68 20.96 14.95 -13.80
N GLY A 69 21.70 14.16 -14.56
CA GLY A 69 23.13 14.33 -14.83
C GLY A 69 23.46 15.52 -15.73
N ARG A 70 24.76 15.69 -16.07
CA ARG A 70 25.26 16.77 -16.94
C ARG A 70 24.60 16.79 -18.32
N ASP A 71 24.24 15.62 -18.85
CA ASP A 71 23.53 15.47 -20.13
C ASP A 71 22.00 15.49 -19.99
N GLY A 72 21.48 15.63 -18.76
CA GLY A 72 20.06 15.65 -18.46
C GLY A 72 19.38 16.92 -18.94
N ARG A 73 18.69 16.86 -20.08
CA ARG A 73 17.96 18.00 -20.68
C ARG A 73 16.91 18.64 -19.75
N ASN A 74 16.48 17.92 -18.71
CA ASN A 74 15.37 18.30 -17.83
C ASN A 74 15.80 18.65 -16.40
N ARG A 75 17.11 18.85 -16.14
CA ARG A 75 17.64 19.11 -14.78
C ARG A 75 16.95 20.29 -14.06
N HIS A 76 16.62 21.35 -14.80
CA HIS A 76 15.96 22.54 -14.25
C HIS A 76 14.52 22.27 -13.76
N LEU A 77 13.90 21.17 -14.18
CA LEU A 77 12.54 20.77 -13.80
C LEU A 77 12.52 19.94 -12.50
N LEU A 78 13.67 19.36 -12.12
CA LEU A 78 13.80 18.52 -10.92
C LEU A 78 13.52 19.27 -9.61
N LYS A 79 13.70 20.59 -9.60
CA LYS A 79 13.33 21.44 -8.45
C LYS A 79 11.84 21.44 -8.13
N HIS A 80 10.99 21.00 -9.06
CA HIS A 80 9.54 20.91 -8.90
C HIS A 80 9.08 19.52 -8.45
N VAL A 81 9.99 18.55 -8.35
CA VAL A 81 9.67 17.19 -7.90
C VAL A 81 9.39 17.23 -6.40
N GLU A 82 8.17 16.87 -6.04
CA GLU A 82 7.66 16.73 -4.68
C GLU A 82 7.61 15.25 -4.26
N GLU A 83 7.48 14.33 -5.22
CA GLU A 83 7.39 12.89 -4.97
C GLU A 83 8.39 12.11 -5.83
N PHE A 84 9.13 11.19 -5.22
CA PHE A 84 10.05 10.32 -5.93
C PHE A 84 9.76 8.85 -5.66
N ARG A 85 9.77 8.04 -6.73
CA ARG A 85 9.67 6.57 -6.65
C ARG A 85 10.87 5.91 -7.34
N GLY A 86 11.67 5.18 -6.56
CA GLY A 86 12.80 4.38 -7.02
C GLY A 86 12.44 2.89 -7.05
N GLY A 87 12.56 2.26 -8.21
CA GLY A 87 12.35 0.83 -8.40
C GLY A 87 13.54 -0.06 -7.99
N PRO A 88 13.43 -1.38 -8.14
CA PRO A 88 14.48 -2.32 -7.77
C PRO A 88 15.60 -2.30 -8.81
N GLU A 89 16.84 -2.24 -8.33
CA GLU A 89 18.02 -2.43 -9.17
C GLU A 89 18.27 -3.92 -9.38
N LEU A 90 18.23 -4.35 -10.65
CA LEU A 90 18.36 -5.77 -11.02
C LEU A 90 19.81 -6.27 -11.05
N MET A 91 20.80 -5.39 -10.90
CA MET A 91 22.22 -5.70 -11.13
C MET A 91 23.07 -5.20 -9.94
N GLU A 92 23.90 -6.08 -9.38
CA GLU A 92 24.79 -5.80 -8.24
C GLU A 92 25.97 -4.87 -8.59
N GLU A 93 26.26 -4.66 -9.88
CA GLU A 93 27.60 -4.23 -10.28
C GLU A 93 27.98 -2.79 -9.89
N ARG A 94 27.03 -1.89 -9.57
CA ARG A 94 27.33 -0.50 -9.16
C ARG A 94 26.32 0.13 -8.20
N MET A 95 26.09 -0.51 -7.06
CA MET A 95 25.28 0.06 -5.99
C MET A 95 25.97 1.31 -5.38
N HIS A 96 25.29 2.45 -5.39
CA HIS A 96 25.75 3.73 -4.82
C HIS A 96 24.69 4.29 -3.89
N ASP A 97 25.09 5.16 -2.96
CA ASP A 97 24.15 5.87 -2.10
C ASP A 97 23.29 6.87 -2.91
N ALA A 98 22.17 6.36 -3.42
CA ALA A 98 21.19 7.13 -4.18
C ALA A 98 20.69 8.36 -3.42
N VAL A 99 20.60 8.29 -2.09
CA VAL A 99 20.01 9.35 -1.26
C VAL A 99 20.82 10.66 -1.35
N ILE A 100 22.15 10.56 -1.52
CA ILE A 100 23.02 11.73 -1.73
C ILE A 100 22.60 12.50 -2.99
N TYR A 101 22.33 11.79 -4.08
CA TYR A 101 21.93 12.39 -5.34
C TYR A 101 20.49 12.92 -5.28
N LEU A 102 19.56 12.14 -4.71
CA LEU A 102 18.17 12.59 -4.55
C LEU A 102 18.09 13.89 -3.77
N ARG A 103 18.84 14.00 -2.66
CA ARG A 103 18.91 15.24 -1.88
C ARG A 103 19.47 16.42 -2.66
N HIS A 104 20.47 16.18 -3.51
CA HIS A 104 21.09 17.25 -4.29
C HIS A 104 20.18 17.77 -5.41
N TYR A 105 19.49 16.87 -6.11
CA TYR A 105 18.72 17.23 -7.31
C TYR A 105 17.23 17.49 -7.05
N LEU A 106 16.68 17.01 -5.92
CA LEU A 106 15.25 17.11 -5.58
C LEU A 106 15.05 17.90 -4.27
N PRO A 107 15.31 19.22 -4.25
CA PRO A 107 15.23 20.03 -3.03
C PRO A 107 13.82 20.16 -2.45
N SER A 108 12.78 20.00 -3.29
CA SER A 108 11.37 20.12 -2.90
C SER A 108 10.72 18.79 -2.49
N LEU A 109 11.53 17.73 -2.33
CA LEU A 109 11.03 16.38 -2.10
C LEU A 109 10.30 16.27 -0.75
N GLN A 110 9.05 15.80 -0.81
CA GLN A 110 8.15 15.61 0.32
C GLN A 110 7.77 14.14 0.55
N ALA A 111 7.68 13.36 -0.52
CA ALA A 111 7.38 11.93 -0.44
C ALA A 111 8.44 11.11 -1.20
N LEU A 112 8.94 10.07 -0.54
CA LEU A 112 9.97 9.20 -1.07
C LEU A 112 9.57 7.75 -0.89
N SER A 113 9.51 7.00 -1.98
CA SER A 113 9.32 5.55 -1.98
C SER A 113 10.47 4.88 -2.70
N LEU A 114 11.18 3.99 -2.01
CA LEU A 114 12.34 3.28 -2.56
C LEU A 114 12.15 1.78 -2.38
N ASN A 115 12.37 1.02 -3.46
CA ASN A 115 12.42 -0.43 -3.41
C ASN A 115 13.82 -0.90 -3.80
N THR A 116 14.64 -1.29 -2.82
CA THR A 116 16.05 -1.69 -3.01
C THR A 116 16.80 -0.76 -3.98
N PHE A 117 16.51 0.55 -3.93
CA PHE A 117 17.04 1.52 -4.88
C PHE A 117 18.41 2.02 -4.41
N GLY A 118 19.43 1.85 -5.25
CA GLY A 118 20.81 2.24 -5.01
C GLY A 118 21.62 1.30 -4.11
N MET A 119 21.11 0.90 -2.94
CA MET A 119 21.82 0.04 -1.97
C MET A 119 20.87 -1.02 -1.38
N PRO A 120 21.37 -2.20 -0.96
CA PRO A 120 20.56 -3.26 -0.35
C PRO A 120 20.29 -3.00 1.14
N GLU A 121 21.16 -2.21 1.79
CA GLU A 121 21.03 -1.77 3.17
C GLU A 121 20.68 -0.28 3.23
N MET A 122 19.85 0.12 4.20
CA MET A 122 19.37 1.51 4.33
C MET A 122 19.43 2.01 5.77
N GLY A 123 19.82 3.26 5.96
CA GLY A 123 19.77 3.93 7.26
C GLY A 123 18.89 5.16 7.15
N LEU A 124 17.94 5.32 8.07
CA LEU A 124 17.07 6.51 8.07
C LEU A 124 17.87 7.82 8.30
N GLY A 125 19.07 7.71 8.89
CA GLY A 125 19.99 8.83 9.08
C GLY A 125 20.40 9.52 7.77
N ARG A 126 20.29 8.82 6.63
CA ARG A 126 20.56 9.41 5.30
C ARG A 126 19.57 10.52 4.93
N PHE A 127 18.38 10.53 5.54
CA PHE A 127 17.31 11.51 5.27
C PHE A 127 17.31 12.72 6.22
N LEU A 128 18.27 12.82 7.16
CA LEU A 128 18.30 13.90 8.15
C LEU A 128 18.39 15.32 7.55
N ARG A 129 18.88 15.43 6.32
CA ARG A 129 18.98 16.72 5.59
C ARG A 129 17.84 16.96 4.60
N SER A 130 16.77 16.17 4.68
CA SER A 130 15.58 16.32 3.84
C SER A 130 14.47 16.97 4.66
N GLU A 131 14.57 18.29 4.87
CA GLU A 131 13.70 19.05 5.79
C GLU A 131 12.21 18.97 5.43
N ASN A 132 11.90 18.82 4.15
CA ASN A 132 10.54 18.75 3.63
C ASN A 132 9.97 17.33 3.59
N LEU A 133 10.75 16.30 3.93
CA LEU A 133 10.33 14.91 3.79
C LEU A 133 9.27 14.56 4.83
N ARG A 134 8.03 14.35 4.36
CA ARG A 134 6.85 14.00 5.17
C ARG A 134 6.48 12.53 5.07
N SER A 135 6.80 11.88 3.94
CA SER A 135 6.48 10.47 3.73
C SER A 135 7.70 9.70 3.27
N LEU A 136 8.02 8.61 3.96
CA LEU A 136 9.10 7.70 3.63
C LEU A 136 8.59 6.26 3.56
N SER A 137 8.77 5.63 2.40
CA SER A 137 8.46 4.22 2.17
C SER A 137 9.73 3.49 1.74
N LEU A 138 10.09 2.42 2.48
CA LEU A 138 11.26 1.59 2.20
C LEU A 138 10.80 0.15 2.01
N HIS A 139 11.14 -0.42 0.85
CA HIS A 139 10.72 -1.75 0.42
C HIS A 139 11.92 -2.64 0.10
N ASN A 140 11.87 -3.90 0.54
CA ASN A 140 12.88 -4.94 0.26
C ASN A 140 14.31 -4.52 0.58
N TYR A 141 14.52 -3.87 1.73
CA TYR A 141 15.86 -3.60 2.23
C TYR A 141 16.29 -4.72 3.19
N ASP A 142 17.41 -5.35 2.86
CA ASP A 142 17.93 -6.51 3.59
C ASP A 142 18.28 -6.15 5.04
N ARG A 143 18.68 -4.91 5.28
CA ARG A 143 19.00 -4.40 6.61
C ARG A 143 18.71 -2.92 6.76
N LEU A 144 18.01 -2.56 7.83
CA LEU A 144 17.93 -1.19 8.33
C LEU A 144 18.97 -0.95 9.42
N HIS A 145 19.83 0.04 9.20
CA HIS A 145 20.81 0.45 10.19
C HIS A 145 20.19 1.31 11.30
N PRO A 146 20.73 1.23 12.54
CA PRO A 146 20.35 2.12 13.62
C PRO A 146 20.46 3.59 13.23
N MET A 147 19.54 4.40 13.77
CA MET A 147 19.66 5.86 13.68
C MET A 147 20.87 6.33 14.51
N PRO A 148 21.68 7.28 14.01
CA PRO A 148 22.72 7.88 14.84
C PRO A 148 22.09 8.55 16.06
N ALA A 149 22.76 8.48 17.22
CA ALA A 149 22.22 9.03 18.47
C ALA A 149 21.86 10.52 18.32
N GLY A 150 20.70 10.92 18.86
CA GLY A 150 20.20 12.29 18.79
C GLY A 150 19.70 12.75 17.41
N SER A 151 19.63 11.85 16.43
CA SER A 151 19.13 12.16 15.09
C SER A 151 17.61 12.28 15.07
N ILE A 152 17.10 13.32 14.41
CA ILE A 152 15.67 13.64 14.37
C ILE A 152 15.23 13.78 12.91
N LEU A 153 14.11 13.16 12.56
CA LEU A 153 13.38 13.39 11.31
C LEU A 153 12.14 14.25 11.63
N PRO A 154 12.29 15.59 11.72
CA PRO A 154 11.30 16.45 12.37
C PRO A 154 9.98 16.56 11.60
N SER A 155 10.02 16.40 10.28
CA SER A 155 8.87 16.57 9.39
C SER A 155 8.18 15.25 9.01
N LEU A 156 8.73 14.10 9.39
CA LEU A 156 8.23 12.81 8.95
C LEU A 156 6.88 12.49 9.60
N GLU A 157 5.84 12.41 8.78
CA GLU A 157 4.45 12.13 9.19
C GLU A 157 4.03 10.69 8.88
N THR A 158 4.56 10.11 7.80
CA THR A 158 4.24 8.77 7.33
C THR A 158 5.51 7.95 7.16
N LEU A 159 5.57 6.79 7.80
CA LEU A 159 6.63 5.80 7.63
C LEU A 159 6.02 4.47 7.19
N SER A 160 6.50 3.91 6.07
CA SER A 160 6.11 2.59 5.58
C SER A 160 7.34 1.71 5.41
N LEU A 161 7.36 0.58 6.10
CA LEU A 161 8.44 -0.39 6.06
C LEU A 161 7.88 -1.73 5.60
N ALA A 162 8.33 -2.18 4.43
CA ALA A 162 7.85 -3.39 3.80
C ALA A 162 9.00 -4.35 3.47
N ARG A 163 8.93 -5.59 3.97
CA ARG A 163 9.96 -6.62 3.76
C ARG A 163 11.35 -6.12 4.15
N THR A 164 11.40 -5.36 5.24
CA THR A 164 12.65 -4.81 5.79
C THR A 164 13.07 -5.62 7.00
N ASN A 165 14.37 -5.91 7.12
CA ASN A 165 14.92 -6.53 8.33
C ASN A 165 15.69 -5.51 9.15
N ALA A 166 15.58 -5.56 10.48
CA ALA A 166 16.37 -4.72 11.37
C ALA A 166 16.57 -5.39 12.73
N LEU A 167 17.46 -4.83 13.54
CA LEU A 167 17.48 -5.12 14.96
C LEU A 167 16.18 -4.60 15.60
N LEU A 168 15.67 -5.31 16.60
CA LEU A 168 14.48 -4.85 17.34
C LEU A 168 14.67 -3.45 17.93
N SER A 169 15.86 -3.15 18.45
CA SER A 169 16.22 -1.80 18.94
C SER A 169 16.12 -0.74 17.86
N THR A 170 16.55 -1.03 16.63
CA THR A 170 16.44 -0.09 15.49
C THR A 170 14.99 0.31 15.22
N PHE A 171 14.06 -0.65 15.21
CA PHE A 171 12.64 -0.33 15.05
C PHE A 171 12.14 0.53 16.21
N CYS A 172 12.45 0.16 17.45
CA CYS A 172 12.03 0.92 18.63
C CYS A 172 12.60 2.35 18.62
N ASP A 173 13.87 2.52 18.27
CA ASP A 173 14.56 3.82 18.23
C ASP A 173 13.92 4.76 17.20
N ILE A 174 13.63 4.27 15.99
CA ILE A 174 12.97 5.05 14.92
C ILE A 174 11.57 5.50 15.35
N LEU A 175 10.86 4.65 16.09
CA LEU A 175 9.50 4.91 16.54
C LEU A 175 9.41 5.80 17.79
N ARG A 176 10.54 6.17 18.41
CA ARG A 176 10.52 7.10 19.55
C ARG A 176 10.08 8.51 19.13
N PRO A 177 9.33 9.23 19.98
CA PRO A 177 8.95 10.61 19.72
C PRO A 177 10.14 11.54 19.49
N GLU A 178 11.27 11.31 20.14
CA GLU A 178 12.48 12.12 19.96
C GLU A 178 13.07 11.97 18.55
N CYS A 179 12.94 10.77 17.95
CA CYS A 179 13.45 10.50 16.61
C CYS A 179 12.48 10.95 15.51
N THR A 180 11.17 10.72 15.70
CA THR A 180 10.14 11.01 14.70
C THR A 180 8.92 11.73 15.32
N PRO A 181 9.08 12.98 15.77
CA PRO A 181 8.09 13.66 16.62
C PRO A 181 6.74 13.90 15.95
N ARG A 182 6.70 13.99 14.62
CA ARG A 182 5.47 14.22 13.83
C ARG A 182 4.85 12.97 13.24
N LEU A 183 5.40 11.79 13.53
CA LEU A 183 4.91 10.54 12.96
C LEU A 183 3.46 10.30 13.37
N ARG A 184 2.57 10.17 12.37
CA ARG A 184 1.13 9.96 12.55
C ARG A 184 0.65 8.68 11.89
N HIS A 185 1.34 8.23 10.85
CA HIS A 185 0.96 7.04 10.12
C HIS A 185 2.14 6.07 10.00
N LEU A 186 1.87 4.81 10.31
CA LEU A 186 2.87 3.75 10.28
C LEU A 186 2.32 2.57 9.47
N ALA A 187 3.10 2.04 8.53
CA ALA A 187 2.81 0.76 7.89
C ALA A 187 3.98 -0.20 8.12
N LEU A 188 3.68 -1.38 8.67
CA LEU A 188 4.62 -2.46 8.93
C LEU A 188 4.15 -3.72 8.21
N THR A 189 4.78 -4.00 7.07
CA THR A 189 4.44 -5.12 6.20
C THR A 189 5.59 -6.10 6.12
N LEU A 190 5.37 -7.35 6.54
CA LEU A 190 6.36 -8.44 6.39
C LEU A 190 7.74 -8.08 6.97
N VAL A 191 7.78 -7.31 8.05
CA VAL A 191 9.04 -6.90 8.69
C VAL A 191 9.63 -8.07 9.48
N SER A 192 10.97 -8.14 9.52
CA SER A 192 11.70 -9.10 10.35
C SER A 192 12.50 -8.34 11.40
N ALA A 193 12.35 -8.73 12.67
CA ALA A 193 13.10 -8.15 13.77
C ALA A 193 14.04 -9.21 14.33
N ASP A 194 15.34 -8.92 14.30
CA ASP A 194 16.33 -9.70 15.05
C ASP A 194 16.27 -9.30 16.53
N ASP A 195 15.91 -10.28 17.37
CA ASP A 195 15.71 -10.15 18.80
C ASP A 195 16.71 -10.98 19.63
N THR A 196 17.85 -11.37 19.03
CA THR A 196 18.92 -12.16 19.68
C THR A 196 19.61 -11.47 20.88
N PHE A 197 19.12 -10.32 21.34
CA PHE A 197 19.66 -9.57 22.48
C PHE A 197 19.24 -10.14 23.83
N ARG A 198 20.14 -10.02 24.83
CA ARG A 198 19.87 -10.41 26.22
C ARG A 198 18.85 -9.52 26.96
N ARG A 199 18.57 -8.32 26.44
CA ARG A 199 17.62 -7.36 27.03
C ARG A 199 16.75 -6.75 25.94
N LEU A 200 15.44 -6.77 26.16
CA LEU A 200 14.46 -6.12 25.29
C LEU A 200 14.63 -4.59 25.38
N PRO A 201 14.54 -3.85 24.26
CA PRO A 201 14.52 -2.40 24.29
C PRO A 201 13.25 -1.89 24.99
N PRO A 202 13.27 -0.68 25.58
CA PRO A 202 12.07 -0.08 26.13
C PRO A 202 11.02 0.13 25.02
N PRO A 203 9.72 -0.09 25.30
CA PRO A 203 8.67 0.11 24.33
C PRO A 203 8.60 1.60 23.94
N PRO A 204 8.46 1.93 22.64
CA PRO A 204 8.32 3.31 22.21
C PRO A 204 6.94 3.86 22.61
N ASP A 205 6.88 5.16 22.93
CA ASP A 205 5.60 5.87 23.03
C ASP A 205 5.03 6.10 21.62
N LEU A 206 3.81 5.60 21.40
CA LEU A 206 3.10 5.62 20.12
C LEU A 206 1.81 6.45 20.17
N SER A 207 1.57 7.22 21.24
CA SER A 207 0.37 8.06 21.44
C SER A 207 0.07 9.01 20.27
N ARG A 208 1.11 9.48 19.58
CA ARG A 208 1.00 10.36 18.39
C ARG A 208 0.48 9.66 17.12
N LEU A 209 0.52 8.31 17.07
CA LEU A 209 0.07 7.56 15.90
C LEU A 209 -1.46 7.58 15.80
N ARG A 210 -1.94 8.02 14.64
CA ARG A 210 -3.35 8.04 14.28
C ARG A 210 -3.78 6.78 13.54
N VAL A 211 -2.91 6.26 12.68
CA VAL A 211 -3.21 5.12 11.81
C VAL A 211 -2.02 4.19 11.76
N VAL A 212 -2.27 2.90 11.95
CA VAL A 212 -1.26 1.86 11.79
C VAL A 212 -1.79 0.79 10.87
N GLN A 213 -1.02 0.43 9.85
CA GLN A 213 -1.27 -0.74 9.01
C GLN A 213 -0.27 -1.83 9.35
N VAL A 214 -0.78 -3.04 9.62
CA VAL A 214 0.03 -4.21 9.96
C VAL A 214 -0.35 -5.38 9.05
N GLU A 215 0.63 -6.13 8.55
CA GLU A 215 0.35 -7.28 7.68
C GLU A 215 0.50 -8.63 8.36
N GLY A 216 -0.40 -9.55 8.02
CA GLY A 216 -0.33 -10.96 8.43
C GLY A 216 0.74 -11.75 7.70
N CYS A 217 2.03 -11.52 7.99
CA CYS A 217 3.12 -12.50 7.87
C CYS A 217 4.46 -11.95 8.44
N SER A 218 4.44 -11.16 9.50
CA SER A 218 5.66 -10.54 10.02
C SER A 218 6.50 -11.51 10.87
N ARG A 219 7.80 -11.62 10.54
CA ARG A 219 8.80 -12.40 11.29
C ARG A 219 9.38 -11.58 12.45
N ALA A 220 8.50 -10.89 13.18
CA ALA A 220 8.86 -9.96 14.23
C ALA A 220 7.88 -9.99 15.41
N PRO A 221 7.56 -11.18 15.98
CA PRO A 221 6.56 -11.28 17.06
C PRO A 221 6.92 -10.36 18.24
N SER A 222 8.20 -10.27 18.58
CA SER A 222 8.74 -9.41 19.64
C SER A 222 8.50 -7.93 19.40
N LEU A 223 8.47 -7.48 18.13
CA LEU A 223 8.10 -6.10 17.79
C LEU A 223 6.63 -5.83 18.10
N TYR A 224 5.72 -6.73 17.70
CA TYR A 224 4.28 -6.60 17.95
C TYR A 224 3.89 -6.69 19.43
N GLN A 225 4.69 -7.40 20.24
CA GLN A 225 4.52 -7.42 21.69
C GLN A 225 4.94 -6.11 22.37
N LEU A 226 5.95 -5.42 21.81
CA LEU A 226 6.46 -4.16 22.36
C LEU A 226 5.66 -2.94 21.90
N ILE A 227 5.18 -2.92 20.66
CA ILE A 227 4.35 -1.82 20.17
C ILE A 227 2.92 -1.98 20.69
N LYS A 228 2.51 -1.05 21.55
CA LYS A 228 1.14 -0.96 22.05
C LYS A 228 0.50 0.30 21.52
N PHE A 229 -0.70 0.16 20.96
CA PHE A 229 -1.44 1.28 20.40
C PHE A 229 -2.52 1.74 21.38
N GLU A 230 -2.67 3.05 21.52
CA GLU A 230 -3.75 3.62 22.31
C GLU A 230 -5.12 3.33 21.68
N GLN A 231 -6.19 3.44 22.47
CA GLN A 231 -7.55 3.21 21.99
C GLN A 231 -7.93 4.14 20.81
N GLY A 232 -7.35 5.34 20.75
CA GLY A 232 -7.59 6.30 19.67
C GLY A 232 -6.87 5.99 18.34
N THR A 233 -5.89 5.09 18.33
CA THR A 233 -5.17 4.72 17.10
C THR A 233 -6.00 3.75 16.27
N LEU A 234 -6.21 4.07 14.99
CA LEU A 234 -6.90 3.20 14.05
C LEU A 234 -5.96 2.12 13.52
N VAL A 235 -6.38 0.86 13.58
CA VAL A 235 -5.58 -0.29 13.13
C VAL A 235 -6.16 -0.88 11.84
N SER A 236 -5.39 -0.86 10.76
CA SER A 236 -5.68 -1.56 9.51
C SER A 236 -4.89 -2.86 9.45
N PHE A 237 -5.56 -3.98 9.19
CA PHE A 237 -4.91 -5.26 8.96
C PHE A 237 -4.84 -5.56 7.47
N ALA A 238 -3.63 -5.46 6.92
CA ALA A 238 -3.34 -5.91 5.58
C ALA A 238 -3.21 -7.45 5.55
N TRP A 239 -3.80 -8.08 4.56
CA TRP A 239 -3.71 -9.52 4.35
C TRP A 239 -3.61 -9.86 2.88
N SER A 240 -3.05 -11.03 2.56
CA SER A 240 -2.88 -11.50 1.19
C SER A 240 -3.26 -12.98 1.13
N THR A 241 -3.84 -13.39 0.01
CA THR A 241 -4.17 -14.79 -0.30
C THR A 241 -2.95 -15.68 -0.51
N THR A 242 -1.75 -15.10 -0.48
CA THR A 242 -0.47 -15.82 -0.56
C THR A 242 0.25 -15.88 0.79
N SER A 243 -0.39 -15.41 1.86
CA SER A 243 0.16 -15.54 3.19
C SER A 243 0.30 -17.02 3.57
N ARG A 244 1.25 -17.29 4.47
CA ARG A 244 1.42 -18.61 5.10
C ARG A 244 0.98 -18.60 6.56
N ALA A 245 0.60 -17.45 7.11
CA ALA A 245 0.27 -17.28 8.52
C ALA A 245 -1.01 -16.44 8.67
N ILE A 246 -2.12 -17.12 8.97
CA ILE A 246 -3.41 -16.49 9.21
C ILE A 246 -3.42 -15.89 10.62
N GLY A 247 -3.83 -14.62 10.76
CA GLY A 247 -4.20 -14.02 12.04
C GLY A 247 -3.08 -13.73 13.04
N ARG A 248 -1.90 -14.35 12.92
CA ARG A 248 -0.84 -14.32 13.95
C ARG A 248 -0.45 -12.92 14.44
N ALA A 249 -0.33 -11.93 13.54
CA ALA A 249 -0.01 -10.57 13.93
C ALA A 249 -1.14 -9.91 14.74
N LEU A 250 -2.40 -10.20 14.42
CA LEU A 250 -3.56 -9.74 15.19
C LEU A 250 -3.63 -10.41 16.57
N ASP A 251 -3.39 -11.72 16.61
CA ASP A 251 -3.39 -12.48 17.85
C ASP A 251 -2.34 -11.94 18.84
N ILE A 252 -1.15 -11.59 18.34
CA ILE A 252 -0.06 -11.01 19.16
C ILE A 252 -0.40 -9.58 19.61
N LEU A 253 -1.00 -8.76 18.74
CA LEU A 253 -1.42 -7.40 19.09
C LEU A 253 -2.54 -7.39 20.15
N GLY A 254 -3.29 -8.48 20.29
CA GLY A 254 -4.34 -8.62 21.30
C GLY A 254 -5.53 -7.67 21.10
N ARG A 255 -5.66 -7.08 19.91
CA ARG A 255 -6.72 -6.13 19.55
C ARG A 255 -7.26 -6.45 18.16
N LYS A 256 -8.59 -6.35 17.99
CA LYS A 256 -9.23 -6.48 16.67
C LYS A 256 -8.97 -5.23 15.81
N PRO A 257 -8.76 -5.38 14.51
CA PRO A 257 -8.49 -4.25 13.63
C PRO A 257 -9.76 -3.42 13.39
N ASP A 258 -9.57 -2.12 13.17
CA ASP A 258 -10.60 -1.21 12.68
C ASP A 258 -10.90 -1.43 11.20
N PHE A 259 -9.92 -1.88 10.41
CA PHE A 259 -10.07 -2.11 8.97
C PHE A 259 -9.42 -3.42 8.54
N LEU A 260 -10.02 -4.09 7.55
CA LEU A 260 -9.36 -5.17 6.81
C LEU A 260 -8.97 -4.66 5.43
N HIS A 261 -7.79 -5.01 4.97
CA HIS A 261 -7.26 -4.56 3.69
C HIS A 261 -6.67 -5.75 2.94
N LEU A 262 -7.37 -6.21 1.90
CA LEU A 262 -6.85 -7.25 1.03
C LEU A 262 -5.82 -6.63 0.10
N ASN A 263 -4.55 -7.01 0.23
CA ASN A 263 -3.48 -6.62 -0.67
C ASN A 263 -3.74 -7.17 -2.09
N LYS A 264 -3.04 -6.57 -3.07
CA LYS A 264 -3.11 -6.97 -4.48
C LYS A 264 -3.02 -8.48 -4.64
N LEU A 265 -3.96 -9.04 -5.42
CA LEU A 265 -3.92 -10.45 -5.76
C LEU A 265 -2.66 -10.78 -6.59
N PRO A 266 -2.04 -11.95 -6.37
CA PRO A 266 -0.98 -12.40 -7.25
C PRO A 266 -1.49 -12.46 -8.69
N LYS A 267 -0.76 -11.90 -9.65
CA LYS A 267 -1.05 -12.12 -11.08
C LYS A 267 -0.99 -13.63 -11.32
N TYR A 268 -2.13 -14.26 -11.60
CA TYR A 268 -2.20 -15.68 -11.97
C TYR A 268 -1.46 -15.84 -13.30
N SER A 269 -0.18 -16.15 -13.26
CA SER A 269 0.54 -16.64 -14.43
C SER A 269 0.15 -18.10 -14.63
N ALA A 270 -0.38 -18.45 -15.81
CA ALA A 270 -0.73 -19.81 -16.21
C ALA A 270 0.43 -20.84 -16.17
N ILE A 271 1.62 -20.43 -15.68
CA ILE A 271 2.86 -21.20 -15.64
C ILE A 271 3.29 -21.44 -14.17
N ARG A 272 2.38 -21.89 -13.30
CA ARG A 272 2.81 -22.45 -12.00
C ARG A 272 2.47 -23.93 -11.91
N LEU A 273 3.54 -24.74 -11.88
CA LEU A 273 3.56 -26.05 -11.22
C LEU A 273 2.98 -25.91 -9.79
N ALA A 274 2.25 -26.93 -9.36
CA ALA A 274 1.47 -27.04 -8.12
C ALA A 274 1.82 -25.99 -7.05
N PRO A 275 0.86 -25.12 -6.63
CA PRO A 275 1.17 -24.09 -5.66
C PRO A 275 1.60 -24.74 -4.33
N PRO A 276 2.70 -24.31 -3.69
CA PRO A 276 2.99 -24.73 -2.32
C PRO A 276 1.80 -24.36 -1.41
N ALA A 277 1.63 -25.05 -0.29
CA ALA A 277 0.56 -24.83 0.69
C ALA A 277 0.48 -23.36 1.16
N TYR A 278 -0.24 -22.53 0.41
CA TYR A 278 -0.63 -21.18 0.79
C TYR A 278 -1.94 -21.28 1.55
N THR A 279 -2.14 -20.42 2.55
CA THR A 279 -3.46 -20.33 3.19
C THR A 279 -4.39 -19.63 2.22
N GLU A 280 -5.43 -20.32 1.79
CA GLU A 280 -6.31 -19.83 0.73
C GLU A 280 -7.14 -18.64 1.26
N LEU A 281 -7.74 -17.88 0.35
CA LEU A 281 -8.64 -16.77 0.69
C LEU A 281 -9.69 -17.20 1.72
N ASP A 282 -10.24 -18.40 1.54
CA ASP A 282 -11.26 -18.99 2.40
C ASP A 282 -10.77 -19.19 3.85
N ASP A 283 -9.50 -19.55 4.06
CA ASP A 283 -8.96 -19.73 5.42
C ASP A 283 -8.90 -18.40 6.20
N HIS A 284 -8.49 -17.32 5.53
CA HIS A 284 -8.51 -15.98 6.11
C HIS A 284 -9.93 -15.55 6.46
N VAL A 285 -10.89 -15.77 5.55
CA VAL A 285 -12.29 -15.42 5.78
C VAL A 285 -12.88 -16.22 6.94
N LYS A 286 -12.63 -17.53 6.99
CA LYS A 286 -13.02 -18.40 8.12
C LYS A 286 -12.44 -17.89 9.44
N TYR A 287 -11.18 -17.49 9.47
CA TYR A 287 -10.58 -16.90 10.67
C TYR A 287 -11.26 -15.59 11.07
N PHE A 288 -11.54 -14.68 10.12
CA PHE A 288 -12.21 -13.41 10.42
C PHE A 288 -13.63 -13.61 10.96
N LEU A 289 -14.37 -14.57 10.40
CA LEU A 289 -15.71 -14.93 10.85
C LEU A 289 -15.69 -15.55 12.25
N ARG A 290 -14.84 -16.56 12.47
CA ARG A 290 -14.72 -17.28 13.76
C ARG A 290 -14.34 -16.35 14.91
N ASN A 291 -13.43 -15.40 14.66
CA ASN A 291 -13.00 -14.42 15.67
C ASN A 291 -13.93 -13.20 15.76
N GLY A 292 -15.02 -13.16 14.99
CA GLY A 292 -15.95 -12.04 14.95
C GLY A 292 -15.28 -10.71 14.61
N ILE A 293 -14.25 -10.73 13.76
CA ILE A 293 -13.53 -9.54 13.31
C ILE A 293 -14.43 -8.71 12.39
N LEU A 294 -15.13 -9.37 11.46
CA LEU A 294 -16.03 -8.72 10.50
C LEU A 294 -17.22 -7.98 11.14
N LYS A 295 -17.55 -8.32 12.39
CA LYS A 295 -18.60 -7.64 13.18
C LYS A 295 -18.15 -6.32 13.81
N GLN A 296 -16.84 -6.05 13.85
CA GLN A 296 -16.26 -4.90 14.55
C GLN A 296 -15.51 -3.93 13.63
N VAL A 297 -15.06 -4.42 12.47
CA VAL A 297 -14.38 -3.59 11.48
C VAL A 297 -15.31 -2.50 10.95
N LYS A 298 -14.75 -1.32 10.74
CA LYS A 298 -15.44 -0.13 10.24
C LYS A 298 -15.54 -0.11 8.71
N ALA A 299 -14.61 -0.76 8.02
CA ALA A 299 -14.62 -0.94 6.57
C ALA A 299 -13.70 -2.09 6.12
N VAL A 300 -13.97 -2.62 4.93
CA VAL A 300 -13.10 -3.60 4.25
C VAL A 300 -12.61 -3.00 2.92
N PHE A 301 -11.31 -3.00 2.70
CA PHE A 301 -10.68 -2.50 1.48
C PHE A 301 -10.35 -3.67 0.56
N LEU A 302 -10.86 -3.60 -0.67
CA LEU A 302 -10.74 -4.65 -1.66
C LEU A 302 -10.18 -4.09 -2.98
N PRO A 303 -9.23 -4.81 -3.64
CA PRO A 303 -8.76 -4.45 -4.97
C PRO A 303 -9.91 -4.32 -5.97
N SER A 304 -9.92 -3.25 -6.77
CA SER A 304 -10.98 -3.01 -7.76
C SER A 304 -11.02 -4.07 -8.87
N GLU A 305 -9.92 -4.81 -9.08
CA GLU A 305 -9.90 -5.94 -10.02
C GLU A 305 -10.88 -7.05 -9.64
N LEU A 306 -11.31 -7.12 -8.37
CA LEU A 306 -12.31 -8.07 -7.87
C LEU A 306 -13.73 -7.79 -8.35
N VAL A 307 -13.97 -6.64 -8.99
CA VAL A 307 -15.22 -6.40 -9.71
C VAL A 307 -15.27 -7.23 -10.98
N ASN A 308 -14.10 -7.53 -11.58
CA ASN A 308 -14.05 -8.46 -12.69
C ASN A 308 -14.06 -9.90 -12.17
N THR A 309 -15.13 -10.64 -12.49
CA THR A 309 -15.35 -12.03 -12.11
C THR A 309 -14.60 -13.03 -12.98
N ASP A 310 -14.11 -12.62 -14.17
CA ASP A 310 -13.40 -13.47 -15.15
C ASP A 310 -12.25 -14.35 -14.56
N PRO A 311 -11.47 -13.90 -13.56
CA PRO A 311 -10.39 -14.71 -12.98
C PRO A 311 -10.86 -15.82 -12.02
N PHE A 312 -12.13 -15.86 -11.62
CA PHE A 312 -12.61 -16.64 -10.48
C PHE A 312 -13.30 -17.96 -10.85
N ASN A 313 -12.65 -18.80 -11.65
CA ASN A 313 -13.20 -20.10 -12.04
C ASN A 313 -13.25 -21.12 -10.89
N ASP A 314 -12.39 -20.95 -9.87
CA ASP A 314 -12.32 -21.85 -8.70
C ASP A 314 -13.52 -21.65 -7.75
N SER A 315 -14.29 -22.71 -7.51
CA SER A 315 -15.50 -22.68 -6.68
C SER A 315 -15.22 -22.41 -5.20
N THR A 316 -14.07 -22.85 -4.68
CA THR A 316 -13.67 -22.64 -3.28
C THR A 316 -13.35 -21.18 -3.03
N TRP A 317 -12.61 -20.57 -3.95
CA TRP A 317 -12.32 -19.13 -3.92
C TRP A 317 -13.58 -18.28 -4.02
N ARG A 318 -14.48 -18.64 -4.93
CA ARG A 318 -15.79 -17.97 -5.07
C ARG A 318 -16.59 -18.06 -3.77
N GLY A 319 -16.69 -19.24 -3.17
CA GLY A 319 -17.43 -19.46 -1.92
C GLY A 319 -16.87 -18.66 -0.73
N GLY A 320 -15.54 -18.67 -0.56
CA GLY A 320 -14.87 -17.90 0.48
C GLY A 320 -15.06 -16.39 0.30
N PHE A 321 -14.93 -15.90 -0.94
CA PHE A 321 -15.11 -14.47 -1.24
C PHE A 321 -16.57 -14.02 -1.05
N LEU A 322 -17.54 -14.80 -1.54
CA LEU A 322 -18.96 -14.57 -1.28
C LEU A 322 -19.27 -14.53 0.21
N SER A 323 -18.67 -15.42 1.00
CA SER A 323 -18.85 -15.43 2.46
C SER A 323 -18.35 -14.14 3.11
N LEU A 324 -17.23 -13.58 2.63
CA LEU A 324 -16.72 -12.29 3.06
C LEU A 324 -17.68 -11.16 2.70
N LEU A 325 -18.14 -11.10 1.45
CA LEU A 325 -19.05 -10.07 0.95
C LEU A 325 -20.38 -10.08 1.70
N SER A 326 -21.00 -11.25 1.84
CA SER A 326 -22.26 -11.43 2.56
C SER A 326 -22.11 -11.04 4.02
N ALA A 327 -21.02 -11.42 4.69
CA ALA A 327 -20.76 -10.97 6.05
C ALA A 327 -20.60 -9.45 6.15
N CYS A 328 -20.00 -8.78 5.16
CA CYS A 328 -19.94 -7.32 5.13
C CYS A 328 -21.33 -6.70 4.98
N ARG A 329 -22.16 -7.22 4.07
CA ARG A 329 -23.56 -6.79 3.89
C ARG A 329 -24.35 -6.92 5.18
N ASP A 330 -24.33 -8.10 5.79
CA ASP A 330 -25.16 -8.43 6.95
C ASP A 330 -24.76 -7.59 8.18
N ASN A 331 -23.47 -7.27 8.31
CA ASN A 331 -22.95 -6.39 9.37
C ASN A 331 -23.00 -4.89 9.00
N LYS A 332 -23.51 -4.53 7.81
CA LYS A 332 -23.51 -3.14 7.27
C LYS A 332 -22.13 -2.50 7.18
N THR A 333 -21.10 -3.34 7.03
CA THR A 333 -19.70 -2.94 6.88
C THR A 333 -19.45 -2.49 5.44
N PRO A 334 -19.06 -1.23 5.20
CA PRO A 334 -18.78 -0.75 3.86
C PRO A 334 -17.54 -1.41 3.25
N ILE A 335 -17.66 -1.80 1.98
CA ILE A 335 -16.57 -2.24 1.12
C ILE A 335 -16.06 -1.04 0.32
N ILE A 336 -14.78 -0.74 0.46
CA ILE A 336 -14.10 0.33 -0.26
C ILE A 336 -13.19 -0.29 -1.32
N LEU A 337 -13.57 -0.10 -2.59
CA LEU A 337 -12.74 -0.54 -3.71
C LEU A 337 -11.57 0.42 -3.91
N TYR A 338 -10.37 -0.12 -4.12
CA TYR A 338 -9.17 0.66 -4.39
C TYR A 338 -8.38 0.09 -5.58
N ASN A 339 -7.65 0.97 -6.27
CA ASN A 339 -6.78 0.53 -7.36
C ASN A 339 -5.49 -0.08 -6.78
N ALA A 340 -5.37 -1.41 -6.81
CA ALA A 340 -4.23 -2.11 -6.25
C ALA A 340 -2.94 -1.96 -7.07
N ASP A 341 -3.02 -1.49 -8.31
CA ASP A 341 -1.84 -1.08 -9.08
C ASP A 341 -1.19 0.19 -8.48
N ARG A 342 -2.00 1.10 -7.92
CA ARG A 342 -1.55 2.38 -7.35
C ARG A 342 -0.85 2.24 -6.00
N ASP A 343 -1.48 1.49 -5.10
CA ASP A 343 -1.03 1.33 -3.72
C ASP A 343 -0.03 0.15 -3.67
N VAL A 344 1.26 0.46 -3.49
CA VAL A 344 2.31 -0.56 -3.40
C VAL A 344 2.06 -1.41 -2.16
N ALA A 345 2.13 -2.74 -2.31
CA ALA A 345 2.01 -3.66 -1.18
C ALA A 345 3.02 -3.28 -0.08
N GLY A 346 2.50 -2.92 1.10
CA GLY A 346 3.30 -2.47 2.23
C GLY A 346 3.41 -0.97 2.43
N GLU A 347 2.89 -0.15 1.50
CA GLU A 347 2.59 1.25 1.78
C GLU A 347 1.22 1.40 2.43
N LEU A 348 1.07 2.51 3.15
CA LEU A 348 -0.23 2.92 3.64
C LEU A 348 -1.12 3.32 2.45
N SER A 349 -2.24 2.61 2.26
CA SER A 349 -3.12 2.86 1.13
C SER A 349 -3.64 4.30 1.12
N THR A 350 -3.60 4.91 -0.06
CA THR A 350 -4.20 6.22 -0.28
C THR A 350 -5.72 6.18 -0.13
N ALA A 351 -6.35 5.05 -0.45
CA ALA A 351 -7.77 4.82 -0.22
C ALA A 351 -8.10 4.75 1.27
N LEU A 352 -7.27 4.07 2.06
CA LEU A 352 -7.41 4.03 3.53
C LEU A 352 -7.36 5.43 4.13
N LEU A 353 -6.33 6.22 3.81
CA LEU A 353 -6.21 7.59 4.32
C LEU A 353 -7.38 8.48 3.90
N ARG A 354 -7.89 8.31 2.67
CA ARG A 354 -9.03 9.09 2.18
C ARG A 354 -10.33 8.69 2.88
N HIS A 355 -10.52 7.40 3.15
CA HIS A 355 -11.65 6.88 3.90
C HIS A 355 -11.66 7.42 5.33
N ILE A 356 -10.51 7.36 6.02
CA ILE A 356 -10.39 7.86 7.40
C ILE A 356 -10.77 9.34 7.51
N ARG A 357 -10.39 10.17 6.53
CA ARG A 357 -10.76 11.60 6.49
C ARG A 357 -12.26 11.87 6.26
N ARG A 358 -13.02 10.86 5.83
CA ARG A 358 -14.44 10.97 5.46
C ARG A 358 -15.33 10.02 6.27
N MET A 359 -14.80 9.38 7.31
CA MET A 359 -15.53 8.38 8.06
C MET A 359 -16.75 8.97 8.80
N ASP A 360 -16.73 10.26 9.10
CA ASP A 360 -17.85 10.99 9.72
C ASP A 360 -18.83 11.58 8.69
N ASP A 361 -18.56 11.44 7.39
CA ASP A 361 -19.44 11.92 6.31
C ASP A 361 -20.54 10.90 6.03
N THR A 362 -21.77 11.26 6.41
CA THR A 362 -22.96 10.40 6.28
C THR A 362 -23.28 10.04 4.83
N ILE A 363 -23.10 10.96 3.89
CA ILE A 363 -23.37 10.72 2.46
C ILE A 363 -22.32 9.76 1.90
N TYR A 364 -21.05 9.96 2.27
CA TYR A 364 -19.97 9.06 1.87
C TYR A 364 -20.21 7.62 2.37
N ASN A 365 -20.61 7.47 3.63
CA ASN A 365 -20.89 6.15 4.22
C ASN A 365 -22.11 5.47 3.58
N GLN A 366 -23.19 6.22 3.34
CA GLN A 366 -24.38 5.69 2.65
C GLN A 366 -24.05 5.19 1.24
N ARG A 367 -23.23 5.93 0.49
CA ARG A 367 -22.75 5.49 -0.84
C ARG A 367 -21.92 4.22 -0.75
N GLY A 368 -21.02 4.12 0.24
CA GLY A 368 -20.22 2.92 0.46
C GLY A 368 -21.08 1.69 0.79
N GLN A 369 -22.13 1.85 1.60
CA GLN A 369 -23.09 0.78 1.88
C GLN A 369 -23.89 0.36 0.65
N ALA A 370 -24.41 1.30 -0.14
CA ALA A 370 -25.12 0.99 -1.37
C ALA A 370 -24.22 0.25 -2.39
N GLN A 371 -22.95 0.66 -2.51
CA GLN A 371 -21.96 -0.02 -3.34
C GLN A 371 -21.69 -1.45 -2.85
N THR A 372 -21.66 -1.66 -1.53
CA THR A 372 -21.47 -2.98 -0.92
C THR A 372 -22.62 -3.91 -1.28
N VAL A 373 -23.87 -3.46 -1.11
CA VAL A 373 -25.07 -4.25 -1.46
C VAL A 373 -25.05 -4.63 -2.94
N LYS A 374 -24.74 -3.66 -3.82
CA LYS A 374 -24.66 -3.91 -5.26
C LYS A 374 -23.58 -4.95 -5.60
N LEU A 375 -22.38 -4.81 -5.04
CA LEU A 375 -21.27 -5.75 -5.28
C LEU A 375 -21.64 -7.18 -4.83
N VAL A 376 -22.30 -7.31 -3.68
CA VAL A 376 -22.75 -8.62 -3.19
C VAL A 376 -23.76 -9.25 -4.14
N GLN A 377 -24.73 -8.48 -4.64
CA GLN A 377 -25.74 -8.96 -5.60
C GLN A 377 -25.11 -9.42 -6.92
N GLU A 378 -24.14 -8.66 -7.45
CA GLU A 378 -23.42 -9.02 -8.68
C GLU A 378 -22.67 -10.36 -8.50
N TRP A 379 -22.03 -10.54 -7.34
CA TRP A 379 -21.32 -11.77 -7.02
C TRP A 379 -22.24 -12.96 -6.74
N GLU A 380 -23.38 -12.75 -6.08
CA GLU A 380 -24.39 -13.79 -5.85
C GLU A 380 -24.96 -14.30 -7.20
N TYR A 381 -25.23 -13.39 -8.13
CA TYR A 381 -25.69 -13.72 -9.48
C TYR A 381 -24.64 -14.53 -10.24
N TYR A 382 -23.38 -14.08 -10.26
CA TYR A 382 -22.28 -14.80 -10.90
C TYR A 382 -22.07 -16.20 -10.29
N GLY A 383 -22.20 -16.31 -8.96
CA GLY A 383 -22.13 -17.60 -8.25
C GLY A 383 -23.20 -18.59 -8.69
N ALA A 384 -24.42 -18.10 -8.93
CA ALA A 384 -25.55 -18.92 -9.40
C ALA A 384 -25.38 -19.38 -10.85
N GLU A 385 -24.92 -18.50 -11.76
CA GLU A 385 -24.65 -18.86 -13.16
C GLU A 385 -23.51 -19.86 -13.32
N SER A 386 -22.50 -19.77 -12.43
CA SER A 386 -21.30 -20.58 -12.48
C SER A 386 -21.39 -21.84 -11.59
N ALA A 387 -22.58 -22.20 -11.10
CA ALA A 387 -22.84 -23.44 -10.39
C ALA A 387 -23.02 -24.59 -11.41
N PRO A 388 -22.46 -25.80 -11.16
CA PRO A 388 -22.69 -26.93 -12.04
C PRO A 388 -24.20 -27.24 -12.11
N LEU A 389 -24.73 -27.39 -13.32
CA LEU A 389 -26.11 -27.84 -13.55
C LEU A 389 -26.36 -29.11 -12.73
N PRO A 390 -27.53 -29.24 -12.08
CA PRO A 390 -27.84 -30.45 -11.34
C PRO A 390 -27.73 -31.65 -12.27
N THR A 391 -26.87 -32.60 -11.90
CA THR A 391 -26.81 -33.91 -12.55
C THR A 391 -28.18 -34.55 -12.41
N ILE A 392 -28.90 -34.63 -13.53
CA ILE A 392 -30.14 -35.40 -13.60
C ILE A 392 -29.78 -36.83 -13.19
N PRO A 393 -30.41 -37.41 -12.15
CA PRO A 393 -30.16 -38.79 -11.77
C PRO A 393 -30.43 -39.69 -12.97
N SER A 394 -29.41 -40.42 -13.41
CA SER A 394 -29.51 -41.48 -14.40
C SER A 394 -30.20 -42.70 -13.79
N SER A 395 -31.45 -42.50 -13.38
CA SER A 395 -32.37 -43.56 -12.95
C SER A 395 -33.71 -43.29 -13.63
N LEU A 396 -33.72 -43.48 -14.95
CA LEU A 396 -34.88 -43.69 -15.83
C LEU A 396 -34.33 -43.91 -17.25
N GLN A 397 -33.74 -45.09 -17.47
CA GLN A 397 -33.62 -45.71 -18.79
C GLN A 397 -34.17 -47.13 -18.66
#